data_AF-A0A3S9SXJ6-F1
#
_entry.id   AF-A0A3S9SXJ6-F1
#
_cell.length_a   1.000
_cell.length_b   1.000
_cell.length_c   1.000
_cell.angle_alpha   90.00
_cell.angle_beta   90.00
_cell.angle_gamma   90.00
#
_symmetry.space_group_name_H-M   'P 1'
#
loop_
_entity.id
_entity.type
_entity.pdbx_description
1 polymer ?
#
loop_
_entity_poly.entity_id
_entity_poly.type
_entity_poly.pdbx_seq_one_letter_code
_entity_poly.pdbx_strand_id
1 'polypeptide(L)'
;MKITPLDIYNKEFRKKFSLWAYDGKEVDEFLDHVAASYEKLLKEMKQLKEENEQLRSELSKYQEMERTLQETMVVAQETVKERKEQAEREAELIIETAKNKAREIMAEAKEKVKERMRQFRQLEEYEQFFRIRLKSLIDSHLQLLNESQIERPEEIETLKKELAVSYEDTTDDEVESWGNVKTEESQPGE
;
A
#
# COMPACT_ATOMS: atom_id res chain seq x y z
N MET A 1 35.46 70.36 14.39
CA MET A 1 36.26 71.10 13.39
C MET A 1 36.78 72.38 14.03
N LYS A 2 37.91 72.93 13.55
CA LYS A 2 38.58 74.09 14.16
C LYS A 2 38.04 75.46 13.70
N ILE A 3 37.23 75.50 12.64
CA ILE A 3 36.69 76.75 12.06
C ILE A 3 35.30 76.43 11.47
N THR A 4 34.30 77.27 11.73
CA THR A 4 32.94 77.21 11.18
C THR A 4 32.75 78.28 10.08
N PRO A 5 31.74 78.18 9.20
CA PRO A 5 31.43 79.27 8.25
C PRO A 5 31.24 80.62 8.96
N LEU A 6 30.65 80.61 10.16
CA LEU A 6 30.46 81.80 10.98
C LEU A 6 31.79 82.39 11.49
N ASP A 7 32.79 81.54 11.77
CA ASP A 7 34.14 81.98 12.13
C ASP A 7 34.89 82.59 10.94
N ILE A 8 34.50 82.25 9.70
CA ILE A 8 35.04 82.83 8.47
C ILE A 8 34.41 84.22 8.24
N TYR A 9 33.09 84.36 8.41
CA TYR A 9 32.40 85.65 8.34
C TYR A 9 32.87 86.66 9.38
N ASN A 10 33.11 86.22 10.61
CA ASN A 10 33.53 87.11 11.71
C ASN A 10 35.05 87.30 11.77
N LYS A 11 35.80 86.92 10.73
CA LYS A 11 37.25 86.94 10.75
C LYS A 11 37.80 88.34 10.51
N GLU A 12 38.28 88.99 11.56
CA GLU A 12 38.99 90.26 11.44
C GLU A 12 40.50 90.08 11.20
N PHE A 13 41.03 90.78 10.19
CA PHE A 13 42.47 90.86 9.93
C PHE A 13 43.08 92.14 10.50
N ARG A 14 44.28 92.04 11.08
CA ARG A 14 45.03 93.21 11.55
C ARG A 14 45.51 94.05 10.36
N LYS A 15 45.15 95.33 10.31
CA LYS A 15 45.61 96.27 9.28
C LYS A 15 47.11 96.54 9.44
N LYS A 16 47.92 96.18 8.44
CA LYS A 16 49.36 96.45 8.40
C LYS A 16 49.64 97.49 7.31
N PHE A 17 50.20 98.65 7.66
CA PHE A 17 50.54 99.72 6.72
C PHE A 17 51.82 99.40 5.94
N SER A 18 51.73 98.43 5.01
CA SER A 18 52.83 98.05 4.12
C SER A 18 52.42 98.33 2.68
N LEU A 19 53.32 98.81 1.82
CA LEU A 19 53.05 99.14 0.41
C LEU A 19 52.53 97.97 -0.46
N TRP A 20 52.51 96.74 0.07
CA TRP A 20 52.06 95.49 -0.59
C TRP A 20 50.91 94.80 0.18
N ALA A 21 50.07 95.54 0.89
CA ALA A 21 48.92 94.98 1.59
C ALA A 21 47.80 94.57 0.62
N TYR A 22 47.10 93.48 0.91
CA TYR A 22 45.90 93.05 0.18
C TYR A 22 44.76 94.08 0.35
N ASP A 23 43.93 94.24 -0.68
CA ASP A 23 42.73 95.07 -0.60
C ASP A 23 41.70 94.40 0.33
N GLY A 24 41.27 95.11 1.37
CA GLY A 24 40.29 94.60 2.33
C GLY A 24 38.96 94.25 1.69
N LYS A 25 38.51 95.01 0.68
CA LYS A 25 37.22 94.73 0.01
C LYS A 25 37.26 93.45 -0.81
N GLU A 26 38.35 93.22 -1.53
CA GLU A 26 38.55 92.01 -2.33
C GLU A 26 38.68 90.77 -1.41
N VAL A 27 39.36 90.92 -0.26
CA VAL A 27 39.46 89.86 0.74
C VAL A 27 38.10 89.54 1.36
N ASP A 28 37.29 90.55 1.70
CA ASP A 28 35.95 90.36 2.26
C ASP A 28 35.03 89.62 1.25
N GLU A 29 35.00 90.06 -0.02
CA GLU A 29 34.23 89.37 -1.08
C GLU A 29 34.70 87.93 -1.31
N PHE A 30 36.00 87.66 -1.20
CA PHE A 30 36.52 86.30 -1.27
C PHE A 30 36.12 85.47 -0.05
N LEU A 31 36.18 86.03 1.16
CA LEU A 31 35.77 85.35 2.38
C LEU A 31 34.28 85.00 2.37
N ASP A 32 33.43 85.86 1.83
CA ASP A 32 31.99 85.57 1.66
C ASP A 32 31.76 84.36 0.75
N HIS A 33 32.46 84.29 -0.38
CA HIS A 33 32.39 83.14 -1.29
C HIS A 33 32.95 81.86 -0.65
N VAL A 34 34.04 81.96 0.10
CA VAL A 34 34.62 80.82 0.82
C VAL A 34 33.67 80.33 1.90
N ALA A 35 33.07 81.23 2.68
CA ALA A 35 32.13 80.87 3.74
C ALA A 35 30.87 80.19 3.17
N ALA A 36 30.28 80.73 2.10
CA ALA A 36 29.14 80.12 1.43
C ALA A 36 29.47 78.74 0.82
N SER A 37 30.63 78.60 0.19
CA SER A 37 31.10 77.32 -0.35
C SER A 37 31.37 76.30 0.76
N TYR A 38 31.91 76.75 1.89
CA TYR A 38 32.18 75.90 3.05
C TYR A 38 30.89 75.43 3.72
N GLU A 39 29.88 76.30 3.83
CA GLU A 39 28.55 75.91 4.33
C GLU A 39 27.89 74.88 3.43
N LYS A 40 27.94 75.08 2.10
CA LYS A 40 27.43 74.11 1.13
C LYS A 40 28.14 72.76 1.27
N LEU A 41 29.47 72.75 1.39
CA LEU A 41 30.27 71.55 1.59
C LEU A 41 29.89 70.82 2.89
N LEU A 42 29.68 71.54 3.99
CA LEU A 42 29.26 70.94 5.26
C LEU A 42 27.87 70.32 5.16
N LYS A 43 26.94 70.96 4.45
CA LYS A 43 25.60 70.43 4.21
C LYS A 43 25.65 69.14 3.38
N GLU A 44 26.39 69.14 2.27
CA GLU A 44 26.59 67.96 1.43
C GLU A 44 27.28 66.82 2.21
N MET A 45 28.32 67.13 2.99
CA MET A 45 28.99 66.16 3.84
C MET A 45 28.03 65.52 4.85
N LYS A 46 27.15 66.31 5.47
CA LYS A 46 26.15 65.80 6.41
C LYS A 46 25.15 64.87 5.69
N GLN A 47 24.63 65.28 4.54
CA GLN A 47 23.72 64.46 3.74
C GLN A 47 24.36 63.13 3.30
N LEU A 48 25.59 63.19 2.78
CA LEU A 48 26.33 61.98 2.38
C LEU A 48 26.61 61.05 3.57
N LYS A 49 26.85 61.59 4.77
CA LYS A 49 27.01 60.77 5.98
C LYS A 49 25.72 60.09 6.38
N GLU A 50 24.61 60.81 6.38
CA GLU A 50 23.30 60.25 6.70
C GLU A 50 22.91 59.14 5.70
N GLU A 51 23.13 59.38 4.40
CA GLU A 51 22.91 58.37 3.36
C GLU A 51 23.84 57.15 3.54
N ASN A 52 25.11 57.38 3.87
CA ASN A 52 26.05 56.27 4.12
C ASN A 52 25.64 55.42 5.32
N GLU A 53 25.16 56.04 6.39
CA GLU A 53 24.65 55.34 7.57
C GLU A 53 23.39 54.53 7.22
N GLN A 54 22.46 55.08 6.43
CA GLN A 54 21.29 54.35 5.95
C GLN A 54 21.67 53.15 5.10
N LEU A 55 22.53 53.34 4.09
CA LEU A 55 22.99 52.26 3.21
C LEU A 55 23.73 51.16 3.99
N ARG A 56 24.54 51.53 4.99
CA ARG A 56 25.19 50.55 5.87
C ARG A 56 24.19 49.75 6.70
N SER A 57 23.14 50.41 7.21
CA SER A 57 22.08 49.74 7.95
C SER A 57 21.31 48.75 7.06
N GLU A 58 20.96 49.14 5.85
CA GLU A 58 20.29 48.26 4.89
C GLU A 58 21.18 47.08 4.49
N LEU A 59 22.45 47.31 4.20
CA LEU A 59 23.41 46.25 3.88
C LEU A 59 23.51 45.23 5.01
N SER A 60 23.57 45.69 6.27
CA SER A 60 23.58 44.81 7.44
C SER A 60 22.34 43.93 7.52
N LYS A 61 21.15 44.49 7.23
CA LYS A 61 19.89 43.71 7.21
C LYS A 61 19.89 42.67 6.10
N TYR A 62 20.38 43.02 4.91
CA TYR A 62 20.49 42.08 3.80
C TYR A 62 21.47 40.95 4.10
N GLN A 63 22.61 41.26 4.73
CA GLN A 63 23.58 40.24 5.15
C GLN A 63 23.00 39.28 6.21
N GLU A 64 22.23 39.80 7.16
CA GLU A 64 21.54 38.97 8.15
C GLU A 64 20.48 38.08 7.49
N MET A 65 19.68 38.63 6.57
CA MET A 65 18.69 37.89 5.80
C MET A 65 19.34 36.79 4.95
N GLU A 66 20.44 37.09 4.26
CA GLU A 66 21.20 36.13 3.46
C GLU A 66 21.70 34.98 4.34
N ARG A 67 22.24 35.30 5.52
CA ARG A 67 22.70 34.29 6.47
C ARG A 67 21.56 33.39 6.94
N THR A 68 20.43 33.96 7.34
CA THR A 68 19.25 33.17 7.75
C THR A 68 18.74 32.30 6.62
N LEU A 69 18.74 32.81 5.38
CA LEU A 69 18.33 32.04 4.21
C LEU A 69 19.28 30.87 3.94
N GLN A 70 20.60 31.10 4.05
CA GLN A 70 21.60 30.04 3.91
C GLN A 70 21.45 28.96 4.99
N GLU A 71 21.32 29.37 6.26
CA GLU A 71 21.09 28.46 7.39
C GLU A 71 19.80 27.63 7.18
N THR A 72 18.71 28.29 6.78
CA THR A 72 17.43 27.62 6.48
C THR A 72 17.57 26.64 5.31
N MET A 73 18.33 27.01 4.26
CA MET A 73 18.54 26.14 3.10
C MET A 73 19.33 24.88 3.48
N VAL A 74 20.33 24.99 4.33
CA VAL A 74 21.08 23.83 4.85
C VAL A 74 20.16 22.92 5.65
N VAL A 75 19.39 23.46 6.60
CA VAL A 75 18.44 22.68 7.40
C VAL A 75 17.38 22.01 6.52
N ALA A 76 16.88 22.70 5.50
CA ALA A 76 15.93 22.12 4.55
C ALA A 76 16.55 20.96 3.76
N GLN A 77 17.80 21.09 3.30
CA GLN A 77 18.52 20.02 2.61
C GLN A 77 18.75 18.80 3.51
N GLU A 78 19.18 19.01 4.76
CA GLU A 78 19.35 17.94 5.75
C GLU A 78 18.03 17.24 6.03
N THR A 79 16.95 17.99 6.25
CA THR A 79 15.61 17.44 6.48
C THR A 79 15.13 16.60 5.29
N VAL A 80 15.34 17.07 4.06
CA VAL A 80 14.98 16.32 2.85
C VAL A 80 15.78 15.02 2.76
N LYS A 81 17.08 15.06 3.08
CA LYS A 81 17.94 13.87 3.09
C LYS A 81 17.48 12.86 4.14
N GLU A 82 17.26 13.31 5.38
CA GLU A 82 16.76 12.46 6.47
C GLU A 82 15.40 11.83 6.13
N ARG A 83 14.47 12.60 5.56
CA ARG A 83 13.16 12.10 5.11
C ARG A 83 13.29 11.06 4.03
N LYS A 84 14.19 11.26 3.06
CA LYS A 84 14.46 10.30 1.99
C LYS A 84 15.01 9.00 2.56
N GLU A 85 16.04 9.07 3.40
CA GLU A 85 16.64 7.89 4.03
C GLU A 85 15.64 7.14 4.93
N GLN A 86 14.78 7.88 5.66
CA GLN A 86 13.71 7.28 6.45
C GLN A 86 12.71 6.53 5.57
N ALA A 87 12.24 7.16 4.49
CA ALA A 87 11.30 6.54 3.56
C ALA A 87 11.89 5.30 2.87
N GLU A 88 13.19 5.34 2.52
CA GLU A 88 13.89 4.18 1.95
C GLU A 88 13.96 3.01 2.95
N ARG A 89 14.31 3.27 4.22
CA ARG A 89 14.32 2.24 5.27
C ARG A 89 12.93 1.66 5.54
N GLU A 90 11.91 2.51 5.61
CA GLU A 90 10.52 2.07 5.81
C GLU A 90 10.03 1.22 4.63
N ALA A 91 10.34 1.63 3.39
CA ALA A 91 10.00 0.87 2.20
C ALA A 91 10.68 -0.52 2.20
N GLU A 92 11.97 -0.58 2.58
CA GLU A 92 12.70 -1.84 2.67
C GLU A 92 12.08 -2.78 3.73
N LEU A 93 11.73 -2.24 4.91
CA LEU A 93 11.05 -2.99 5.96
C LEU A 93 9.66 -3.50 5.52
N ILE A 94 8.89 -2.67 4.80
CA ILE A 94 7.59 -3.09 4.24
C ILE A 94 7.77 -4.23 3.24
N ILE A 95 8.76 -4.13 2.35
CA ILE A 95 9.05 -5.19 1.38
C ILE A 95 9.48 -6.48 2.10
N GLU A 96 10.35 -6.38 3.10
CA GLU A 96 10.81 -7.53 3.87
C GLU A 96 9.67 -8.22 4.62
N THR A 97 8.85 -7.44 5.33
CA THR A 97 7.69 -7.96 6.07
C THR A 97 6.65 -8.58 5.13
N ALA A 98 6.41 -7.98 3.96
CA ALA A 98 5.52 -8.54 2.93
C ALA A 98 6.07 -9.86 2.39
N LYS A 99 7.38 -9.95 2.11
CA LYS A 99 8.04 -11.19 1.68
C LYS A 99 7.95 -12.29 2.75
N ASN A 100 8.11 -11.93 4.03
CA ASN A 100 8.00 -12.87 5.14
C ASN A 100 6.57 -13.42 5.26
N LYS A 101 5.56 -12.55 5.24
CA LYS A 101 4.14 -12.97 5.24
C LYS A 101 3.80 -13.84 4.03
N ALA A 102 4.29 -13.48 2.85
CA ALA A 102 4.07 -14.29 1.65
C ALA A 102 4.69 -15.69 1.79
N ARG A 103 5.91 -15.78 2.34
CA ARG A 103 6.56 -17.08 2.62
C ARG A 103 5.77 -17.91 3.63
N GLU A 104 5.26 -17.29 4.68
CA GLU A 104 4.44 -17.94 5.70
C GLU A 104 3.14 -18.50 5.11
N ILE A 105 2.39 -17.67 4.37
CA ILE A 105 1.15 -18.08 3.68
C ILE A 105 1.42 -19.25 2.72
N MET A 106 2.52 -19.17 1.95
CA MET A 106 2.90 -20.24 1.03
C MET A 106 3.28 -21.54 1.74
N ALA A 107 3.94 -21.44 2.90
CA ALA A 107 4.27 -22.61 3.71
C ALA A 107 3.01 -23.26 4.28
N GLU A 108 2.09 -22.46 4.84
CA GLU A 108 0.81 -22.94 5.36
C GLU A 108 -0.04 -23.59 4.26
N ALA A 109 -0.11 -22.96 3.08
CA ALA A 109 -0.83 -23.51 1.93
C ALA A 109 -0.25 -24.86 1.48
N LYS A 110 1.09 -24.98 1.43
CA LYS A 110 1.76 -26.24 1.10
C LYS A 110 1.46 -27.34 2.11
N GLU A 111 1.47 -27.03 3.40
CA GLU A 111 1.17 -28.02 4.43
C GLU A 111 -0.29 -28.48 4.36
N LYS A 112 -1.24 -27.55 4.14
CA LYS A 112 -2.65 -27.90 3.90
C LYS A 112 -2.81 -28.79 2.67
N VAL A 113 -2.13 -28.50 1.56
CA VAL A 113 -2.17 -29.34 0.35
C VAL A 113 -1.64 -30.74 0.66
N LYS A 114 -0.52 -30.85 1.37
CA LYS A 114 0.07 -32.13 1.76
C LYS A 114 -0.84 -32.94 2.67
N GLU A 115 -1.50 -32.29 3.63
CA GLU A 115 -2.48 -32.92 4.50
C GLU A 115 -3.70 -33.43 3.71
N ARG A 116 -4.25 -32.61 2.81
CA ARG A 116 -5.35 -33.02 1.92
C ARG A 116 -4.96 -34.19 1.02
N MET A 117 -3.76 -34.18 0.45
CA MET A 117 -3.24 -35.31 -0.33
C MET A 117 -3.08 -36.58 0.51
N ARG A 118 -2.73 -36.47 1.80
CA ARG A 118 -2.69 -37.62 2.70
C ARG A 118 -4.09 -38.17 2.96
N GLN A 119 -5.06 -37.30 3.25
CA GLN A 119 -6.46 -37.68 3.45
C GLN A 119 -7.05 -38.34 2.19
N PHE A 120 -6.75 -37.78 1.01
CA PHE A 120 -7.19 -38.33 -0.26
C PHE A 120 -6.64 -39.74 -0.50
N ARG A 121 -5.33 -39.97 -0.30
CA ARG A 121 -4.74 -41.31 -0.43
C ARG A 121 -5.34 -42.31 0.55
N GLN A 122 -5.57 -41.91 1.79
CA GLN A 122 -6.25 -42.78 2.76
C GLN A 122 -7.65 -43.17 2.28
N LEU A 123 -8.40 -42.22 1.72
CA LEU A 123 -9.73 -42.48 1.19
C LEU A 123 -9.70 -43.44 -0.01
N GLU A 124 -8.74 -43.28 -0.92
CA GLU A 124 -8.52 -44.22 -2.03
C GLU A 124 -8.19 -45.63 -1.53
N GLU A 125 -7.32 -45.76 -0.53
CA GLU A 125 -7.02 -47.06 0.10
C GLU A 125 -8.27 -47.69 0.73
N TYR A 126 -9.10 -46.90 1.42
CA TYR A 126 -10.37 -47.36 1.98
C TYR A 126 -11.35 -47.80 0.89
N GLU A 127 -11.47 -47.05 -0.21
CA GLU A 127 -12.33 -47.38 -1.35
C GLU A 127 -11.90 -48.71 -1.99
N GLN A 128 -10.59 -48.87 -2.23
CA GLN A 128 -10.02 -50.11 -2.75
C GLN A 128 -10.25 -51.30 -1.81
N PHE A 129 -9.97 -51.14 -0.51
CA PHE A 129 -10.17 -52.18 0.48
C PHE A 129 -11.65 -52.58 0.60
N PHE A 130 -12.55 -51.60 0.62
CA PHE A 130 -13.99 -51.85 0.66
C PHE A 130 -14.47 -52.60 -0.58
N ARG A 131 -14.02 -52.19 -1.78
CA ARG A 131 -14.35 -52.86 -3.04
C ARG A 131 -13.89 -54.32 -3.05
N ILE A 132 -12.66 -54.59 -2.62
CA ILE A 132 -12.12 -55.96 -2.53
C ILE A 132 -12.94 -56.78 -1.52
N ARG A 133 -13.23 -56.23 -0.34
CA ARG A 133 -14.00 -56.90 0.70
C ARG A 133 -15.43 -57.21 0.25
N LEU A 134 -16.08 -56.27 -0.42
CA LEU A 134 -17.44 -56.46 -0.94
C LEU A 134 -17.46 -57.53 -2.01
N LYS A 135 -16.51 -57.51 -2.95
CA LYS A 135 -16.40 -58.55 -3.98
C LYS A 135 -16.19 -59.92 -3.37
N SER A 136 -15.27 -60.05 -2.41
CA SER A 136 -15.03 -61.32 -1.71
C SER A 136 -16.26 -61.84 -0.96
N LEU A 137 -17.09 -60.95 -0.39
CA LEU A 137 -18.32 -61.31 0.30
C LEU A 137 -19.40 -61.79 -0.69
N ILE A 138 -19.51 -61.14 -1.84
CA ILE A 138 -20.42 -61.57 -2.90
C ILE A 138 -19.97 -62.92 -3.46
N ASP A 139 -18.67 -63.08 -3.74
CA ASP A 139 -18.10 -64.32 -4.26
C ASP A 139 -18.32 -65.49 -3.28
N SER A 140 -18.16 -65.26 -1.96
CA SER A 140 -18.44 -66.31 -0.97
C SER A 140 -19.92 -66.68 -0.90
N HIS A 141 -20.84 -65.71 -0.98
CA HIS A 141 -22.28 -66.00 -1.04
C HIS A 141 -22.69 -66.70 -2.34
N LEU A 142 -22.09 -66.33 -3.48
CA LEU A 142 -22.29 -67.03 -4.75
C LEU A 142 -21.75 -68.45 -4.69
N GLN A 143 -20.60 -68.68 -4.05
CA GLN A 143 -20.07 -70.02 -3.85
C GLN A 143 -21.01 -70.86 -2.98
N LEU A 144 -21.54 -70.31 -1.88
CA LEU A 144 -22.53 -70.99 -1.06
C LEU A 144 -23.81 -71.34 -1.84
N LEU A 145 -24.28 -70.46 -2.73
CA LEU A 145 -25.43 -70.72 -3.59
C LEU A 145 -25.16 -71.77 -4.67
N ASN A 146 -23.93 -71.84 -5.17
CA ASN A 146 -23.53 -72.85 -6.15
C ASN A 146 -23.24 -74.21 -5.49
N GLU A 147 -22.73 -74.22 -4.26
CA GLU A 147 -22.52 -75.40 -3.42
C GLU A 147 -23.81 -75.91 -2.78
N SER A 148 -24.78 -75.02 -2.54
CA SER A 148 -26.17 -75.41 -2.41
C SER A 148 -26.62 -75.92 -3.79
N GLN A 149 -26.26 -77.17 -4.06
CA GLN A 149 -27.17 -78.07 -4.75
C GLN A 149 -28.49 -77.86 -4.04
N ILE A 150 -29.39 -77.09 -4.64
CA ILE A 150 -30.80 -77.25 -4.39
C ILE A 150 -31.04 -78.67 -4.87
N GLU A 151 -30.80 -79.65 -3.99
CA GLU A 151 -31.48 -80.92 -4.05
C GLU A 151 -32.94 -80.51 -4.16
N ARG A 152 -33.48 -80.60 -5.37
CA ARG A 152 -34.92 -80.51 -5.56
C ARG A 152 -35.43 -81.57 -4.59
N PRO A 153 -36.08 -81.21 -3.46
CA PRO A 153 -36.53 -82.24 -2.57
C PRO A 153 -37.47 -83.10 -3.41
N GLU A 154 -37.30 -84.42 -3.37
CA GLU A 154 -38.15 -85.39 -4.08
C GLU A 154 -39.66 -85.16 -3.79
N GLU A 155 -39.95 -84.37 -2.74
CA GLU A 155 -41.22 -83.75 -2.40
C GLU A 155 -41.86 -82.93 -3.54
N ILE A 156 -41.11 -82.23 -4.41
CA ILE A 156 -41.71 -81.46 -5.53
C ILE A 156 -42.24 -82.39 -6.62
N GLU A 157 -41.60 -83.54 -6.84
CA GLU A 157 -42.03 -84.51 -7.86
C GLU A 157 -43.22 -85.34 -7.36
N THR A 158 -43.27 -85.63 -6.07
CA THR A 158 -44.42 -86.26 -5.41
C THR A 158 -45.62 -85.31 -5.31
N LEU A 159 -45.42 -84.02 -4.97
CA LEU A 159 -46.49 -83.00 -4.98
C LEU A 159 -47.05 -82.77 -6.40
N LYS A 160 -46.23 -82.81 -7.45
CA LYS A 160 -46.72 -82.79 -8.84
C LYS A 160 -47.55 -84.01 -9.18
N LYS A 161 -47.21 -85.18 -8.64
CA LYS A 161 -47.93 -86.44 -8.86
C LYS A 161 -49.26 -86.47 -8.10
N GLU A 162 -49.31 -85.97 -6.87
CA GLU A 162 -50.56 -85.81 -6.12
C GLU A 162 -51.48 -84.76 -6.75
N LEU A 163 -50.92 -83.65 -7.27
CA LEU A 163 -51.71 -82.66 -8.00
C LEU A 163 -52.26 -83.18 -9.34
N ALA A 164 -51.52 -84.07 -10.03
CA ALA A 164 -51.99 -84.74 -11.23
C ALA A 164 -53.11 -85.76 -10.93
N VAL A 165 -53.02 -86.49 -9.81
CA VAL A 165 -54.07 -87.41 -9.35
C VAL A 165 -55.34 -86.67 -8.92
N SER A 166 -55.20 -85.47 -8.34
CA SER A 166 -56.33 -84.61 -7.96
C SER A 166 -57.11 -84.04 -9.15
N TYR A 167 -56.53 -84.00 -10.37
CA TYR A 167 -57.18 -83.43 -11.55
C TYR A 167 -57.82 -84.48 -12.49
N GLU A 168 -57.62 -85.78 -12.21
CA GLU A 168 -58.30 -86.87 -12.95
C GLU A 168 -59.61 -87.33 -12.28
N ASP A 169 -59.93 -86.86 -11.05
CA ASP A 169 -61.08 -87.35 -10.25
C ASP A 169 -62.17 -86.29 -10.00
N THR A 170 -62.15 -85.17 -10.74
CA THR A 170 -63.32 -84.27 -10.89
C THR A 170 -63.69 -84.17 -12.36
N THR A 171 -64.19 -85.31 -12.85
CA THR A 171 -65.24 -85.52 -13.87
C THR A 171 -65.62 -84.35 -14.79
N ASP A 172 -65.60 -84.64 -16.09
CA ASP A 172 -66.65 -84.28 -17.05
C ASP A 172 -67.98 -84.04 -16.33
N ASP A 173 -68.45 -82.80 -16.29
CA ASP A 173 -69.76 -82.43 -16.84
C ASP A 173 -69.99 -80.91 -16.69
N GLU A 174 -70.42 -80.32 -17.81
CA GLU A 174 -71.01 -78.97 -17.97
C GLU A 174 -70.04 -77.77 -17.95
N VAL A 175 -69.55 -77.34 -19.13
CA VAL A 175 -70.21 -76.42 -20.09
C VAL A 175 -70.06 -74.95 -19.66
N GLU A 176 -69.34 -74.22 -20.53
CA GLU A 176 -69.43 -72.78 -20.82
C GLU A 176 -69.66 -71.81 -19.65
N SER A 177 -68.70 -70.91 -19.43
CA SER A 177 -68.96 -69.47 -19.46
C SER A 177 -67.72 -68.71 -18.96
N TRP A 178 -67.52 -67.52 -19.52
CA TRP A 178 -66.57 -66.47 -19.12
C TRP A 178 -65.17 -66.54 -19.72
N GLY A 179 -65.15 -66.38 -21.05
CA GLY A 179 -64.19 -65.49 -21.67
C GLY A 179 -64.40 -64.03 -21.22
N ASN A 180 -63.29 -63.28 -21.24
CA ASN A 180 -63.09 -61.90 -20.81
C ASN A 180 -63.04 -61.68 -19.28
N VAL A 181 -61.95 -61.08 -18.79
CA VAL A 181 -61.84 -59.61 -18.67
C VAL A 181 -60.39 -59.22 -18.31
N LYS A 182 -59.83 -58.36 -19.17
CA LYS A 182 -58.84 -57.28 -18.98
C LYS A 182 -57.69 -57.43 -17.94
N THR A 183 -56.46 -57.33 -18.45
CA THR A 183 -55.34 -56.67 -17.76
C THR A 183 -55.53 -55.15 -17.80
N GLU A 184 -55.93 -54.56 -16.68
CA GLU A 184 -55.85 -53.12 -16.43
C GLU A 184 -54.67 -52.84 -15.49
N GLU A 185 -53.84 -51.85 -15.88
CA GLU A 185 -53.07 -50.96 -14.98
C GLU A 185 -51.88 -51.59 -14.20
N SER A 186 -50.70 -50.98 -14.04
CA SER A 186 -50.32 -49.57 -14.01
C SER A 186 -48.84 -49.38 -14.38
N GLN A 187 -48.54 -48.23 -15.00
CA GLN A 187 -47.21 -47.68 -15.24
C GLN A 187 -46.60 -47.02 -13.97
N PRO A 188 -45.31 -46.61 -13.99
CA PRO A 188 -44.42 -46.57 -12.83
C PRO A 188 -44.41 -45.24 -12.06
N GLY A 189 -44.03 -45.29 -10.78
CA GLY A 189 -43.76 -44.13 -9.94
C GLY A 189 -42.25 -43.87 -9.79
N GLU A 190 -41.92 -42.58 -9.80
CA GLU A 190 -40.62 -41.88 -9.81
C GLU A 190 -39.62 -42.27 -8.69
#